data_AF-J9AE50-F1
#
_entry.id   AF-J9AE50-F1
#
_cell.length_a   1.000
_cell.length_b   1.000
_cell.length_c   1.000
_cell.angle_alpha   90.00
_cell.angle_beta   90.00
_cell.angle_gamma   90.00
#
_symmetry.space_group_name_H-M   'P 1'
#
loop_
_entity.id
_entity.type
_entity.pdbx_description
1 polymer ?
#
loop_
_entity_poly.entity_id
_entity_poly.type
_entity_poly.pdbx_seq_one_letter_code
_entity_poly.pdbx_strand_id
1 'polypeptide(L)'
;MNFIAGTAMLFLGVEDTFWFLVAVTEKYFDKSYFDYALTGAQADQEVLKELVAKRLPRLAEHLEQYGIDLATVTLNWFLALFYDAVPFQ
;
A
#
# COMPACT_ATOMS: atom_id res chain seq x y z
N MET A 1 -6.28 6.76 5.38
CA MET A 1 -5.30 7.84 5.59
C MET A 1 -5.10 8.27 7.05
N ASN A 2 -6.08 8.12 7.95
CA ASN A 2 -5.93 8.52 9.36
C ASN A 2 -4.67 7.95 10.05
N PHE A 3 -4.30 6.71 9.72
CA PHE A 3 -3.09 6.08 10.27
C PHE A 3 -1.80 6.73 9.78
N ILE A 4 -1.71 7.07 8.48
CA ILE A 4 -0.58 7.80 7.90
C ILE A 4 -0.46 9.17 8.56
N ALA A 5 -1.57 9.88 8.74
CA ALA A 5 -1.61 11.18 9.42
C ALA A 5 -1.17 11.08 10.89
N GLY A 6 -1.72 10.11 11.62
CA GLY A 6 -1.38 9.85 13.03
C GLY A 6 0.10 9.53 13.22
N THR A 7 0.64 8.72 12.31
CA THR A 7 2.05 8.36 12.27
C THR A 7 2.95 9.56 11.95
N ALA A 8 2.61 10.33 10.93
CA ALA A 8 3.39 11.51 10.54
C ALA A 8 3.45 12.54 11.68
N MET A 9 2.35 12.72 12.43
CA MET A 9 2.31 13.60 13.61
C MET A 9 3.27 13.19 14.74
N LEU A 10 3.77 11.96 14.77
CA LEU A 10 4.81 11.57 15.75
C LEU A 10 6.16 12.25 15.46
N PHE A 11 6.39 12.70 14.23
CA PHE A 11 7.68 13.24 13.78
C PHE A 11 7.59 14.67 13.24
N LEU A 12 6.42 15.07 12.75
CA LEU A 12 6.18 16.35 12.09
C LEU A 12 5.23 17.23 12.90
N GLY A 13 5.33 18.54 12.70
CA GLY A 13 4.30 19.47 13.15
C GLY A 13 2.96 19.22 12.43
N VAL A 14 1.88 19.83 12.93
CA VAL A 14 0.53 19.67 12.36
C VAL A 14 0.47 20.17 10.91
N GLU A 15 1.06 21.34 10.64
CA GLU A 15 1.11 21.92 9.29
C GLU A 15 1.94 21.06 8.34
N ASP A 16 3.12 20.60 8.78
CA ASP A 16 3.97 19.72 7.98
C ASP A 16 3.30 18.37 7.71
N THR A 17 2.54 17.84 8.68
CA THR A 17 1.77 16.61 8.48
C THR A 17 0.69 16.80 7.41
N PHE A 18 0.02 17.95 7.40
CA PHE A 18 -0.95 18.27 6.36
C PHE A 18 -0.29 18.29 4.98
N TRP A 19 0.82 19.02 4.82
CA TRP A 19 1.53 19.09 3.55
C TRP A 19 2.17 17.76 3.13
N PHE A 20 2.58 16.94 4.09
CA PHE A 20 3.03 15.58 3.84
C PHE A 20 1.91 14.72 3.22
N LEU A 21 0.70 14.76 3.78
CA LEU A 21 -0.45 14.03 3.22
C LEU A 21 -0.76 14.50 1.79
N VAL A 22 -0.80 15.82 1.56
CA VAL A 22 -1.02 16.39 0.22
C VAL A 22 0.05 15.89 -0.75
N ALA A 23 1.32 15.90 -0.34
CA ALA A 23 2.41 15.42 -1.19
C ALA A 23 2.25 13.93 -1.53
N VAL A 24 1.91 13.09 -0.56
CA VAL A 24 1.64 11.66 -0.80
C VAL A 24 0.49 11.51 -1.79
N THR A 25 -0.68 12.08 -1.51
CA THR A 25 -1.91 11.79 -2.26
C THR A 25 -1.99 12.47 -3.62
N GLU A 26 -1.34 13.62 -3.79
CA GLU A 26 -1.51 14.45 -5.00
C GLU A 26 -0.23 14.60 -5.84
N LYS A 27 0.95 14.36 -5.27
CA LYS A 27 2.24 14.58 -5.95
C LYS A 27 3.02 13.30 -6.24
N TYR A 28 3.12 12.39 -5.26
CA TYR A 28 3.94 11.19 -5.40
C TYR A 28 3.16 10.00 -5.96
N PHE A 29 1.89 9.86 -5.61
CA PHE A 29 1.02 8.84 -6.16
C PHE A 29 0.22 9.38 -7.34
N ASP A 30 -0.11 8.48 -8.26
CA ASP A 30 -1.04 8.79 -9.33
C ASP A 30 -2.42 9.15 -8.75
N LYS A 31 -3.17 10.01 -9.44
CA LYS A 31 -4.50 10.44 -8.99
C LYS A 31 -5.49 9.29 -8.81
N SER A 32 -5.25 8.18 -9.52
CA SER A 32 -6.06 6.96 -9.43
C SER A 32 -5.73 6.07 -8.21
N TYR A 33 -4.76 6.44 -7.38
CA TYR A 33 -4.32 5.59 -6.28
C TYR A 33 -5.26 5.61 -5.07
N PHE A 34 -5.82 6.78 -4.79
CA PHE A 34 -6.73 7.02 -3.66
C PHE A 34 -8.13 7.45 -4.12
N ASP A 35 -8.46 7.23 -5.39
CA ASP A 35 -9.82 7.44 -5.89
C ASP A 35 -10.76 6.29 -5.47
N TYR A 36 -12.04 6.37 -5.83
CA TYR A 36 -13.02 5.33 -5.50
C TYR A 36 -12.72 3.98 -6.16
N ALA A 37 -12.06 3.98 -7.31
CA ALA A 37 -11.76 2.78 -8.08
C ALA A 37 -10.45 2.12 -7.64
N LEU A 38 -9.54 2.87 -7.00
CA LEU A 38 -8.20 2.46 -6.58
C LEU A 38 -7.39 1.86 -7.73
N THR A 39 -7.58 2.37 -8.95
CA THR A 39 -7.01 1.75 -10.17
C THR A 39 -5.48 1.71 -10.11
N GLY A 40 -4.85 2.75 -9.55
CA GLY A 40 -3.40 2.78 -9.33
C GLY A 40 -2.93 1.70 -8.35
N ALA A 41 -3.65 1.53 -7.24
CA ALA A 41 -3.30 0.50 -6.25
C ALA A 41 -3.54 -0.92 -6.79
N GLN A 42 -4.58 -1.13 -7.60
CA GLN A 42 -4.83 -2.40 -8.29
C GLN A 42 -3.71 -2.74 -9.29
N ALA A 43 -3.20 -1.75 -10.04
CA ALA A 43 -2.06 -1.96 -10.92
C ALA A 43 -0.82 -2.44 -10.14
N ASP A 44 -0.54 -1.83 -8.99
CA ASP A 44 0.54 -2.28 -8.10
C ASP A 44 0.31 -3.69 -7.55
N GLN A 45 -0.94 -4.08 -7.25
CA GLN A 45 -1.25 -5.47 -6.85
C GLN A 45 -0.88 -6.47 -7.95
N GLU A 46 -1.20 -6.18 -9.21
CA GLU A 46 -0.89 -7.07 -10.32
C GLU A 46 0.62 -7.19 -10.55
N VAL A 47 1.35 -6.09 -10.42
CA VAL A 47 2.82 -6.12 -10.45
C VAL A 47 3.38 -6.98 -9.30
N LEU A 48 2.84 -6.85 -8.09
CA LEU A 48 3.24 -7.68 -6.95
C LEU A 48 2.95 -9.17 -7.21
N LYS A 49 1.78 -9.52 -7.73
CA LYS A 49 1.42 -10.91 -8.08
C LYS A 49 2.42 -11.49 -9.07
N GLU A 50 2.78 -10.74 -10.12
CA GLU A 50 3.77 -11.17 -11.10
C GLU A 50 5.16 -11.36 -10.47
N LEU A 51 5.57 -10.45 -9.58
CA LEU A 51 6.83 -10.57 -8.85
C LEU A 51 6.85 -11.79 -7.93
N VAL A 52 5.78 -12.06 -7.19
CA VAL A 52 5.67 -13.23 -6.31
C VAL A 52 5.70 -14.52 -7.13
N ALA A 53 4.99 -14.59 -8.26
CA ALA A 53 5.03 -15.74 -9.16
C ALA A 53 6.46 -16.00 -9.70
N LYS A 54 7.19 -14.94 -10.08
CA LYS A 54 8.55 -15.07 -10.63
C LYS A 54 9.61 -15.35 -9.56
N ARG A 55 9.51 -14.74 -8.38
CA ARG A 55 10.56 -14.76 -7.36
C ARG A 55 10.30 -15.79 -6.26
N LEU A 56 9.03 -16.07 -5.96
CA LEU A 56 8.58 -16.96 -4.89
C LEU A 56 7.52 -17.96 -5.44
N PRO A 57 7.84 -18.76 -6.48
CA PRO A 57 6.86 -19.59 -7.17
C PRO A 57 6.17 -20.61 -6.24
N ARG A 58 6.90 -21.15 -5.26
CA ARG A 58 6.32 -22.06 -4.25
C ARG A 58 5.25 -21.40 -3.39
N LEU A 59 5.41 -20.11 -3.08
CA LEU A 59 4.42 -19.35 -2.33
C LEU A 59 3.22 -19.02 -3.21
N ALA A 60 3.46 -18.58 -4.44
CA ALA A 60 2.40 -18.29 -5.40
C ALA A 60 1.49 -19.51 -5.61
N GLU A 61 2.08 -20.67 -5.88
CA GLU A 61 1.35 -21.93 -6.06
C GLU A 61 0.58 -22.32 -4.79
N HIS A 62 1.19 -22.16 -3.61
CA HIS A 62 0.52 -22.46 -2.35
C HIS A 62 -0.71 -21.55 -2.14
N LEU A 63 -0.59 -20.24 -2.37
CA LEU A 63 -1.73 -19.33 -2.24
C LEU A 63 -2.85 -19.69 -3.24
N GLU A 64 -2.49 -20.03 -4.48
CA GLU A 64 -3.44 -20.45 -5.51
C GLU A 64 -4.16 -21.76 -5.15
N GLN A 65 -3.45 -22.75 -4.60
CA GLN A 65 -4.03 -24.03 -4.14
C GLN A 65 -5.13 -23.84 -3.08
N TYR A 66 -5.03 -22.80 -2.25
CA TYR A 66 -6.02 -22.46 -1.23
C TYR A 66 -7.00 -21.37 -1.67
N GLY A 67 -6.93 -20.91 -2.93
CA GLY A 67 -7.81 -19.87 -3.46
C GLY A 67 -7.62 -18.50 -2.79
N ILE A 68 -6.42 -18.22 -2.27
CA ILE A 68 -6.10 -16.96 -1.60
C ILE A 68 -5.60 -15.95 -2.63
N ASP A 69 -6.36 -14.89 -2.86
CA ASP A 69 -5.87 -13.74 -3.63
C ASP A 69 -4.92 -12.92 -2.78
N LEU A 70 -3.66 -12.80 -3.23
CA LEU A 70 -2.63 -11.98 -2.63
C LEU A 70 -3.13 -10.56 -2.35
N ALA A 71 -3.89 -9.98 -3.28
CA ALA A 71 -4.40 -8.61 -3.16
C ALA A 71 -5.30 -8.40 -1.94
N THR A 72 -5.98 -9.45 -1.46
CA THR A 72 -6.83 -9.39 -0.25
C THR A 72 -6.02 -9.04 1.00
N VAL A 73 -4.76 -9.47 1.05
CA VAL A 73 -3.85 -9.21 2.18
C VAL A 73 -3.05 -7.94 1.93
N THR A 74 -2.57 -7.76 0.70
CA THR A 74 -1.52 -6.78 0.41
C THR A 74 -2.04 -5.42 0.00
N LEU A 75 -3.31 -5.26 -0.38
CA LEU A 75 -3.86 -3.96 -0.79
C LEU A 75 -3.66 -2.89 0.29
N ASN A 76 -3.93 -3.23 1.56
CA ASN A 76 -3.79 -2.26 2.64
C ASN A 76 -2.33 -1.83 2.86
N TRP A 77 -1.36 -2.72 2.59
CA TRP A 77 0.06 -2.38 2.72
C TRP A 77 0.42 -1.20 1.82
N PHE A 78 -0.07 -1.18 0.59
CA PHE A 78 0.16 -0.09 -0.35
C PHE A 78 -0.59 1.19 0.07
N LEU A 79 -1.87 1.07 0.44
CA LEU A 79 -2.69 2.21 0.84
C LEU A 79 -2.24 2.87 2.16
N ALA A 80 -1.61 2.10 3.05
CA ALA A 80 -1.11 2.56 4.33
C ALA A 80 0.40 2.85 4.32
N LEU A 81 1.07 2.79 3.16
CA LEU A 81 2.52 2.94 3.04
C LEU A 81 3.30 2.00 3.97
N PHE A 82 2.82 0.78 4.13
CA PHE A 82 3.38 -0.30 4.95
C PHE A 82 3.48 0.00 6.46
N TYR A 83 3.01 1.15 6.92
CA TYR A 83 3.11 1.54 8.32
C TYR A 83 2.32 0.64 9.28
N ASP A 84 1.26 -0.01 8.81
CA ASP A 84 0.45 -0.94 9.60
C ASP A 84 0.97 -2.38 9.56
N ALA A 85 1.81 -2.70 8.55
CA ALA A 85 2.33 -4.04 8.31
C ALA A 85 3.73 -4.26 8.90
N VAL A 86 4.49 -3.18 9.12
CA VAL A 86 5.87 -3.22 9.60
C VAL A 86 5.99 -2.52 10.96
N PRO A 87 6.59 -3.16 11.98
CA PRO A 87 6.81 -2.51 13.28
C PRO A 87 7.66 -1.24 13.14
N PHE A 88 7.31 -0.21 13.90
CA PHE A 88 8.16 0.96 14.08
C PHE A 88 9.49 0.55 14.75
N GLN A 89 10.60 0.98 14.15
CA GLN A 89 11.93 0.91 14.73
C GLN A 89 12.36 2.28 15.24
#